data_AF-U9V2U7-F1
#
_entry.id   AF-U9V2U7-F1
#
_cell.length_a   1.000
_cell.length_b   1.000
_cell.length_c   1.000
_cell.angle_alpha   90.00
_cell.angle_beta   90.00
_cell.angle_gamma   90.00
#
_symmetry.space_group_name_H-M   'P 1'
#
loop_
_entity.id
_entity.type
_entity.pdbx_description
1 polymer ?
#
loop_
_entity_poly.entity_id
_entity_poly.type
_entity_poly.pdbx_seq_one_letter_code
_entity_poly.pdbx_strand_id
1 'polypeptide(L)'
;MCDNKGPTITIIKLKGESTIIGGYNPINWDINKHGNYENTSDSFIFSLDKEIILSRVSKYDTAIFQSSRGISFRDLQLIDYFSAEKGIYFTHNSYSKKYMILDTLVPKNMKFLV
;
A
#
# COMPACT_ATOMS: atom_id res chain seq x y z
N MET A 1 -1.28 12.59 7.47
CA MET A 1 -1.71 11.96 8.75
C MET A 1 -1.34 10.49 8.72
N CYS A 2 -0.05 10.24 9.01
CA CYS A 2 0.70 8.99 9.24
C CYS A 2 2.20 9.36 9.29
N ASP A 3 2.53 10.56 8.83
CA ASP A 3 3.86 11.14 8.85
C ASP A 3 4.44 11.20 10.26
N ASN A 4 5.68 10.73 10.40
CA ASN A 4 6.44 10.73 11.67
C ASN A 4 5.73 10.02 12.84
N LYS A 5 4.89 9.00 12.56
CA LYS A 5 4.17 8.22 13.59
C LYS A 5 4.81 6.88 13.92
N GLY A 6 5.97 6.57 13.35
CA GLY A 6 6.64 5.28 13.51
C GLY A 6 6.01 4.21 12.62
N PRO A 7 6.11 2.93 13.04
CA PRO A 7 5.47 1.83 12.34
C PRO A 7 3.96 2.02 12.17
N THR A 8 3.43 1.72 10.99
CA THR A 8 2.02 1.90 10.65
C THR A 8 1.46 0.68 9.91
N ILE A 9 0.19 0.37 10.12
CA ILE A 9 -0.57 -0.57 9.29
C ILE A 9 -1.61 0.25 8.54
N THR A 10 -1.58 0.17 7.22
CA THR A 10 -2.58 0.75 6.33
C THR A 10 -3.64 -0.30 6.03
N ILE A 11 -4.92 0.02 6.30
CA ILE A 11 -6.07 -0.86 6.03
C ILE A 11 -7.01 -0.14 5.06
N ILE A 12 -7.31 -0.80 3.94
CA ILE A 12 -8.18 -0.28 2.88
C ILE A 12 -9.33 -1.25 2.69
N LYS A 13 -10.56 -0.75 2.88
CA LYS A 13 -11.78 -1.46 2.54
C LYS A 13 -12.42 -0.84 1.31
N LEU A 14 -12.57 -1.65 0.26
CA LEU A 14 -13.27 -1.27 -0.97
C LEU A 14 -14.79 -1.24 -0.70
N LYS A 15 -15.48 -0.15 -1.03
CA LYS A 15 -16.93 -0.06 -0.82
C LYS A 15 -17.65 -1.05 -1.74
N GLY A 16 -18.54 -1.84 -1.16
CA GLY A 16 -19.30 -2.86 -1.88
C GLY A 16 -18.61 -4.23 -1.93
N GLU A 17 -17.34 -4.31 -1.53
CA GLU A 17 -16.58 -5.57 -1.50
C GLU A 17 -16.33 -6.03 -0.06
N SER A 18 -16.19 -7.34 0.11
CA SER A 18 -15.68 -7.95 1.36
C SER A 18 -14.17 -7.81 1.50
N THR A 19 -13.48 -7.61 0.38
CA THR A 19 -12.02 -7.58 0.31
C THR A 19 -11.41 -6.41 1.07
N ILE A 20 -10.41 -6.72 1.88
CA ILE A 20 -9.55 -5.76 2.57
C ILE A 20 -8.14 -5.91 2.01
N ILE A 21 -7.51 -4.80 1.65
CA ILE A 21 -6.11 -4.77 1.22
C ILE A 21 -5.33 -3.77 2.08
N GLY A 22 -4.02 -3.92 2.14
CA GLY A 22 -3.22 -3.05 2.99
C GLY A 22 -1.76 -3.42 3.03
N GLY A 23 -1.07 -2.82 3.97
CA GLY A 23 0.33 -3.12 4.23
C GLY A 23 0.83 -2.56 5.54
N TYR A 24 1.87 -3.16 6.06
CA TYR A 24 2.61 -2.70 7.22
C TYR A 24 3.89 -2.00 6.77
N ASN A 25 4.07 -0.77 7.21
CA ASN A 25 5.30 -0.02 7.02
C ASN A 25 6.02 0.12 8.38
N PRO A 26 7.20 -0.47 8.59
CA PRO A 26 7.94 -0.37 9.85
C PRO A 26 8.66 0.95 10.07
N ILE A 27 8.77 1.81 9.04
CA ILE A 27 9.46 3.10 9.11
C ILE A 27 8.47 4.26 9.05
N ASN A 28 8.96 5.46 9.35
CA ASN A 28 8.18 6.68 9.21
C ASN A 28 7.80 6.94 7.75
N TRP A 29 6.55 7.35 7.53
CA TRP A 29 6.20 8.15 6.36
C TRP A 29 6.80 9.56 6.54
N ASP A 30 7.42 10.10 5.50
CA ASP A 30 8.02 11.43 5.50
C ASP A 30 7.80 12.12 4.15
N ILE A 31 6.84 13.06 4.14
CA ILE A 31 6.51 13.85 2.96
C ILE A 31 7.69 14.67 2.41
N ASN A 32 8.67 15.01 3.25
CA ASN A 32 9.84 15.77 2.82
C ASN A 32 10.82 14.93 2.00
N LYS A 33 10.71 13.60 2.09
CA LYS A 33 11.53 12.66 1.31
C LYS A 33 10.92 12.28 -0.04
N HIS A 34 10.03 13.12 -0.57
CA HIS A 34 9.33 12.84 -1.82
C HIS A 34 10.29 12.43 -2.96
N GLY A 35 10.00 11.28 -3.58
CA GLY A 35 10.77 10.77 -4.72
C GLY A 35 11.80 9.71 -4.35
N ASN A 36 11.98 9.46 -3.05
CA ASN A 36 12.96 8.49 -2.56
C ASN A 36 12.34 7.13 -2.25
N TYR A 37 13.09 6.08 -2.53
CA TYR A 37 12.83 4.77 -1.95
C TYR A 37 13.47 4.66 -0.58
N GLU A 38 12.81 3.91 0.29
CA GLU A 38 13.30 3.61 1.62
C GLU A 38 13.45 2.10 1.80
N ASN A 39 14.51 1.75 2.52
CA ASN A 39 14.93 0.38 2.69
C ASN A 39 14.20 -0.28 3.86
N THR A 40 13.63 -1.46 3.65
CA THR A 40 13.12 -2.28 4.75
C THR A 40 12.95 -3.74 4.35
N SER A 41 13.29 -4.66 5.25
CA SER A 41 12.99 -6.09 5.14
C SER A 41 11.66 -6.48 5.80
N ASP A 42 11.17 -5.65 6.71
CA ASP A 42 10.11 -6.03 7.65
C ASP A 42 8.72 -5.60 7.17
N SER A 43 8.67 -4.83 6.07
CA SER A 43 7.42 -4.47 5.41
C SER A 43 6.73 -5.70 4.80
N PHE A 44 5.40 -5.64 4.77
CA PHE A 44 4.57 -6.59 4.03
C PHE A 44 3.34 -5.89 3.50
N ILE A 45 2.83 -6.36 2.37
CA ILE A 45 1.49 -6.01 1.88
C ILE A 45 0.60 -7.25 2.00
N PHE A 46 -0.70 -7.04 2.13
CA PHE A 46 -1.67 -8.12 2.34
C PHE A 46 -2.99 -7.90 1.60
N SER A 47 -3.69 -9.01 1.37
CA SER A 47 -5.08 -9.05 0.93
C SER A 47 -5.83 -10.06 1.78
N LEU A 48 -6.99 -9.67 2.31
CA LEU A 48 -7.92 -10.52 3.04
C LEU A 48 -9.22 -10.58 2.23
N ASP A 49 -9.45 -11.73 1.60
CA ASP A 49 -10.72 -12.06 0.93
C ASP A 49 -11.06 -13.53 1.26
N LYS A 50 -11.59 -14.29 0.30
CA LYS A 50 -11.73 -15.77 0.41
C LYS A 50 -10.41 -16.46 0.71
N GLU A 51 -9.30 -15.88 0.23
CA GLU A 51 -7.94 -16.31 0.53
C GLU A 51 -7.17 -15.18 1.20
N ILE A 52 -6.26 -15.54 2.11
CA ILE A 52 -5.33 -14.61 2.76
C ILE A 52 -4.03 -14.63 1.98
N ILE A 53 -3.66 -13.48 1.43
CA ILE A 53 -2.37 -13.29 0.78
C ILE A 53 -1.53 -12.38 1.67
N LEU A 54 -0.35 -12.87 2.06
CA LEU A 54 0.70 -12.09 2.71
C LEU A 54 1.92 -12.07 1.78
N SER A 55 2.28 -10.89 1.29
CA SER A 55 3.43 -10.69 0.42
C SER A 55 4.50 -9.92 1.19
N ARG A 56 5.63 -10.57 1.43
CA ARG A 56 6.79 -9.96 2.10
C ARG A 56 7.74 -9.35 1.08
N VAL A 57 8.52 -8.38 1.51
CA VAL A 57 9.56 -7.75 0.68
C VAL A 57 10.53 -8.80 0.13
N SER A 58 10.78 -8.76 -1.16
CA SER A 58 11.82 -9.50 -1.88
C SER A 58 12.97 -8.59 -2.33
N LYS A 59 12.70 -7.30 -2.53
CA LYS A 59 13.69 -6.28 -2.88
C LYS A 59 13.66 -5.15 -1.85
N TYR A 60 14.59 -5.23 -0.89
CA TYR A 60 14.60 -4.42 0.31
C TYR A 60 14.86 -2.92 0.07
N ASP A 61 15.60 -2.57 -0.98
CA ASP A 61 16.02 -1.20 -1.30
C ASP A 61 14.96 -0.35 -2.01
N THR A 62 13.82 -0.96 -2.38
CA THR A 62 12.73 -0.27 -3.07
C THR A 62 11.35 -0.55 -2.48
N ALA A 63 11.29 -1.03 -1.24
CA ALA A 63 10.06 -1.53 -0.61
C ALA A 63 9.01 -0.44 -0.31
N ILE A 64 9.47 0.74 0.11
CA ILE A 64 8.61 1.90 0.43
C ILE A 64 9.03 3.05 -0.46
N PHE A 65 8.06 3.74 -1.05
CA PHE A 65 8.31 4.95 -1.83
C PHE A 65 7.68 6.15 -1.13
N GLN A 66 8.51 7.13 -0.77
CA GLN A 66 8.07 8.35 -0.13
C GLN A 66 7.47 9.29 -1.19
N SER A 67 6.19 9.62 -1.01
CA SER A 67 5.42 10.41 -1.96
C SER A 67 4.56 11.41 -1.24
N SER A 68 4.58 12.66 -1.70
CA SER A 68 3.61 13.67 -1.26
C SER A 68 2.20 13.39 -1.76
N ARG A 69 2.04 12.44 -2.70
CA ARG A 69 0.74 12.06 -3.27
C ARG A 69 0.03 10.95 -2.51
N GLY A 70 0.68 10.30 -1.53
CA GLY A 70 0.03 9.27 -0.71
C GLY A 70 0.94 8.09 -0.37
N ILE A 71 0.31 7.05 0.18
CA ILE A 71 0.97 5.85 0.70
C ILE A 71 1.43 4.98 -0.48
N SER A 72 2.70 4.58 -0.48
CA SER A 72 3.24 3.73 -1.53
C SER A 72 4.16 2.64 -0.98
N PHE A 73 3.66 1.41 -1.01
CA PHE A 73 4.42 0.19 -0.78
C PHE A 73 5.05 -0.31 -2.09
N ARG A 74 5.36 0.57 -3.06
CA ARG A 74 5.85 0.28 -4.43
C ARG A 74 4.93 -0.60 -5.30
N ASP A 75 4.56 -1.77 -4.81
CA ASP A 75 3.66 -2.76 -5.42
C ASP A 75 2.19 -2.53 -5.06
N LEU A 76 1.90 -1.73 -4.01
CA LEU A 76 0.58 -1.22 -3.67
C LEU A 76 0.68 0.30 -3.45
N GLN A 77 0.08 1.09 -4.34
CA GLN A 77 0.15 2.55 -4.30
C GLN A 77 -1.24 3.19 -4.21
N LEU A 78 -1.38 4.13 -3.29
CA LEU A 78 -2.57 4.97 -3.11
C LEU A 78 -2.18 6.40 -3.45
N ILE A 79 -2.78 6.96 -4.51
CA ILE A 79 -2.40 8.26 -5.08
C ILE A 79 -3.50 9.30 -4.83
N ASP A 80 -3.09 10.57 -4.75
CA ASP A 80 -3.92 11.78 -4.69
C ASP A 80 -4.94 11.79 -3.55
N TYR A 81 -4.43 11.70 -2.32
CA TYR A 81 -5.18 11.91 -1.07
C TYR A 81 -6.49 11.11 -0.99
N PHE A 82 -6.48 9.89 -1.52
CA PHE A 82 -7.60 8.97 -1.38
C PHE A 82 -8.88 9.42 -2.13
N SER A 83 -8.77 10.35 -3.08
CA SER A 83 -9.90 10.64 -3.98
C SER A 83 -10.12 9.44 -4.89
N ALA A 84 -11.30 8.82 -4.77
CA ALA A 84 -11.68 7.58 -5.45
C ALA A 84 -11.58 7.62 -6.98
N GLU A 85 -11.38 8.82 -7.55
CA GLU A 85 -11.27 9.03 -8.99
C GLU A 85 -9.94 8.56 -9.58
N LYS A 86 -8.86 8.48 -8.79
CA LYS A 86 -7.51 8.16 -9.29
C LYS A 86 -6.93 6.83 -8.82
N GLY A 87 -7.72 6.00 -8.12
CA GLY A 87 -7.50 4.56 -7.99
C GLY A 87 -6.35 4.09 -7.09
N ILE A 88 -6.25 2.76 -6.98
CA ILE A 88 -5.12 2.05 -6.36
C ILE A 88 -4.33 1.40 -7.49
N TYR A 89 -3.01 1.52 -7.45
CA TYR A 89 -2.13 0.93 -8.46
C TYR A 89 -1.38 -0.25 -7.88
N PHE A 90 -1.36 -1.32 -8.67
CA PHE A 90 -0.61 -2.53 -8.36
C PHE A 90 0.57 -2.65 -9.31
N THR A 91 1.73 -2.97 -8.75
CA THR A 91 2.89 -3.38 -9.52
C THR A 91 3.49 -4.63 -8.89
N HIS A 92 4.55 -5.18 -9.47
CA HIS A 92 5.24 -6.33 -8.90
C HIS A 92 6.75 -6.16 -9.11
N ASN A 93 7.38 -5.49 -8.16
CA ASN A 93 8.78 -5.09 -8.20
C ASN A 93 9.52 -5.36 -6.88
N SER A 94 8.83 -5.32 -5.74
CA SER A 94 9.49 -5.29 -4.43
C SER A 94 8.96 -6.28 -3.41
N TYR A 95 7.80 -6.88 -3.67
CA TYR A 95 7.20 -7.89 -2.81
C TYR A 95 7.09 -9.22 -3.55
N SER A 96 7.18 -10.31 -2.80
CA SER A 96 7.40 -11.68 -3.32
C SER A 96 6.20 -12.31 -4.04
N LYS A 97 5.00 -11.76 -3.88
CA LYS A 97 3.77 -12.24 -4.51
C LYS A 97 3.24 -11.19 -5.48
N LYS A 98 2.98 -11.62 -6.72
CA LYS A 98 2.25 -10.85 -7.72
C LYS A 98 0.79 -10.74 -7.29
N TYR A 99 0.32 -9.53 -7.05
CA TYR A 99 -1.09 -9.25 -6.78
C TYR A 99 -1.90 -9.41 -8.07
N MET A 100 -2.44 -10.60 -8.32
CA MET A 100 -3.22 -10.91 -9.53
C MET A 100 -4.73 -10.63 -9.41
N ILE A 101 -5.23 -10.12 -8.27
CA ILE A 101 -6.68 -10.08 -7.99
C ILE A 101 -7.36 -8.78 -8.44
N LEU A 102 -6.63 -7.74 -8.88
CA LEU A 102 -7.19 -6.38 -8.93
C LEU A 102 -7.29 -5.74 -10.30
N ASP A 103 -6.98 -6.45 -11.39
CA ASP A 103 -7.21 -6.00 -12.77
C ASP A 103 -8.70 -5.74 -13.09
N THR A 104 -9.62 -6.06 -12.17
CA THR A 104 -11.07 -5.82 -12.30
C THR A 104 -11.65 -4.79 -11.33
N LEU A 105 -10.87 -4.27 -10.37
CA LEU A 105 -11.40 -3.38 -9.33
C LEU A 105 -10.96 -1.94 -9.58
N VAL A 106 -11.80 -1.18 -10.29
CA VAL A 106 -11.76 0.30 -10.24
C VAL A 106 -12.40 0.71 -8.90
N PRO A 107 -11.63 1.13 -7.88
CA PRO A 107 -12.17 1.34 -6.55
C PRO A 107 -13.11 2.54 -6.49
N LYS A 108 -14.42 2.32 -6.53
CA LYS A 108 -15.40 3.40 -6.29
C LYS A 108 -15.71 3.49 -4.80
N ASN A 109 -15.12 4.48 -4.16
CA ASN A 109 -15.23 4.82 -2.74
C ASN A 109 -14.51 3.82 -1.81
N MET A 110 -13.61 4.31 -0.97
CA MET A 110 -12.96 3.54 0.08
C MET A 110 -13.36 4.06 1.46
N LYS A 111 -13.39 3.18 2.44
CA LYS A 111 -13.43 3.57 3.85
C LYS A 111 -12.07 3.27 4.49
N PHE A 112 -11.56 4.25 5.22
CA PHE A 112 -10.29 4.16 5.94
C PHE A 112 -10.54 3.97 7.43
N LEU A 113 -9.76 3.08 8.03
CA LEU A 113 -9.62 2.93 9.47
C LEU A 113 -8.16 3.29 9.76
N VAL A 114 -7.95 4.40 10.48
CA VAL A 114 -6.65 4.78 11.03
C VAL A 114 -6.63 4.38 12.50
#